data_AF-A0A060XDW7-F1
#
_entry.id   AF-A0A060XDW7-F1
#
_cell.length_a   1.000
_cell.length_b   1.000
_cell.length_c   1.000
_cell.angle_alpha   90.00
_cell.angle_beta   90.00
_cell.angle_gamma   90.00
#
_symmetry.space_group_name_H-M   'P 1'
#
loop_
_entity.id
_entity.type
_entity.pdbx_description
1 polymer ?
#
loop_
_entity_poly.entity_id
_entity_poly.type
_entity_poly.pdbx_seq_one_letter_code
_entity_poly.pdbx_strand_id
1 'polypeptide(L)'
;MVEDTGRELDRLCSFLGLSPSAEEKERVKGGVQFDNMKKNSMANYSTNPVMDFKISPFMRKGKVGDWKNHFTVAQSEQFDEDYKKKMENTQLRFRTTI
;
A
#
# COMPACT_ATOMS: atom_id res chain seq x y z
N MET A 1 -0.88 -3.67 -6.28
CA MET A 1 -1.90 -4.01 -5.27
C MET A 1 -3.14 -3.14 -5.42
N VAL A 2 -3.07 -1.83 -5.18
CA VAL A 2 -4.29 -0.98 -5.19
C VAL A 2 -4.98 -0.87 -6.56
N GLU A 3 -4.23 -0.80 -7.67
CA GLU A 3 -4.82 -0.75 -9.02
C GLU A 3 -5.52 -2.07 -9.40
N ASP A 4 -4.88 -3.21 -9.10
CA ASP A 4 -5.40 -4.53 -9.42
C ASP A 4 -4.88 -5.57 -8.40
N THR A 5 -5.64 -5.79 -7.34
CA THR A 5 -5.28 -6.78 -6.31
C THR A 5 -5.28 -8.21 -6.85
N GLY A 6 -6.17 -8.51 -7.81
CA GLY A 6 -6.30 -9.86 -8.37
C GLY A 6 -5.05 -10.26 -9.16
N ARG A 7 -4.58 -9.38 -10.04
CA ARG A 7 -3.35 -9.60 -10.81
C ARG A 7 -2.12 -9.75 -9.93
N GLU A 8 -1.98 -8.94 -8.87
CA GLU A 8 -0.84 -9.10 -7.95
C GLU A 8 -0.96 -10.40 -7.13
N LEU A 9 -2.17 -10.83 -6.78
CA LEU A 9 -2.38 -12.12 -6.14
C LEU A 9 -1.97 -13.27 -7.06
N ASP A 10 -2.33 -13.23 -8.34
CA ASP A 10 -1.94 -14.23 -9.33
C ASP A 10 -0.42 -14.31 -9.50
N ARG A 11 0.26 -13.16 -9.52
CA ARG A 11 1.74 -13.10 -9.55
C ARG A 11 2.35 -13.73 -8.30
N LEU A 12 1.79 -13.45 -7.12
CA LEU A 12 2.27 -14.05 -5.87
C LEU A 12 2.06 -15.57 -5.85
N CYS A 13 0.90 -16.05 -6.29
CA CYS A 13 0.64 -17.48 -6.43
C CYS A 13 1.64 -18.15 -7.39
N SER A 14 1.90 -17.51 -8.54
CA SER A 14 2.87 -18.01 -9.53
C SER A 14 4.28 -18.09 -8.93
N PHE A 15 4.70 -17.05 -8.21
CA PHE A 15 5.99 -17.01 -7.53
C PHE A 15 6.15 -18.10 -6.48
N LEU A 16 5.08 -18.39 -5.73
CA LEU A 16 5.06 -19.43 -4.69
C LEU A 16 4.77 -20.84 -5.23
N GLY A 17 4.52 -21.00 -6.54
CA GLY A 17 4.14 -22.29 -7.13
C GLY A 17 2.77 -22.80 -6.70
N LEU A 18 1.85 -21.89 -6.34
CA LEU A 18 0.49 -22.22 -5.87
C LEU A 18 -0.53 -22.13 -7.00
N SER A 19 -1.51 -23.03 -6.98
CA SER A 19 -2.65 -23.05 -7.91
C SER A 19 -3.98 -23.00 -7.14
N PRO A 20 -4.31 -21.88 -6.48
CA PRO A 20 -5.52 -21.78 -5.67
C PRO A 20 -6.78 -21.70 -6.52
N SER A 21 -7.90 -22.17 -5.97
CA SER A 21 -9.21 -22.08 -6.59
C SER A 21 -9.66 -20.61 -6.72
N ALA A 22 -10.64 -20.37 -7.58
CA ALA A 22 -11.26 -19.03 -7.70
C ALA A 22 -11.85 -18.54 -6.37
N GLU A 23 -12.45 -19.46 -5.60
CA GLU A 23 -13.03 -19.18 -4.29
C GLU A 23 -11.95 -18.81 -3.26
N GLU A 24 -10.81 -19.50 -3.26
CA GLU A 24 -9.68 -19.17 -2.39
C GLU A 24 -9.10 -17.79 -2.73
N LYS A 25 -8.95 -17.48 -4.02
CA LYS A 25 -8.49 -16.17 -4.48
C LYS A 25 -9.45 -15.06 -4.05
N GLU A 26 -10.75 -15.23 -4.24
CA GLU A 26 -11.75 -14.24 -3.84
C GLU A 26 -11.82 -14.08 -2.31
N ARG A 27 -11.69 -15.17 -1.54
CA ARG A 27 -11.59 -15.10 -0.08
C ARG A 27 -10.40 -14.28 0.37
N VAL A 28 -9.21 -14.53 -0.20
CA VAL A 28 -7.99 -13.77 0.13
C VAL A 28 -8.15 -12.31 -0.29
N LYS A 29 -8.57 -12.05 -1.54
CA LYS A 29 -8.78 -10.70 -2.09
C LYS A 29 -9.78 -9.88 -1.27
N GLY A 30 -10.84 -10.51 -0.75
CA GLY A 30 -11.77 -9.90 0.19
C GLY A 30 -11.12 -9.62 1.54
N GLY A 31 -10.42 -10.59 2.13
CA GLY A 31 -9.76 -10.44 3.44
C GLY A 31 -8.69 -9.35 3.49
N VAL A 32 -7.96 -9.15 2.38
CA VAL A 32 -6.86 -8.17 2.29
C VAL A 32 -7.33 -6.77 1.84
N GLN A 33 -8.63 -6.53 1.68
CA GLN A 33 -9.14 -5.18 1.46
C GLN A 33 -8.81 -4.30 2.66
N PHE A 34 -8.42 -3.04 2.39
CA PHE A 34 -7.98 -2.12 3.43
C PHE A 34 -9.01 -1.96 4.57
N ASP A 35 -10.29 -1.81 4.24
CA ASP A 35 -11.35 -1.64 5.25
C ASP A 35 -11.55 -2.90 6.11
N ASN A 36 -11.31 -4.09 5.55
CA ASN A 36 -11.38 -5.35 6.29
C ASN A 36 -10.16 -5.51 7.20
N MET A 37 -8.96 -5.24 6.68
CA MET A 37 -7.73 -5.25 7.47
C MET A 37 -7.76 -4.21 8.60
N LYS A 38 -8.33 -3.03 8.36
CA LYS A 38 -8.48 -1.96 9.35
C LYS A 38 -9.36 -2.35 10.54
N LYS A 39 -10.34 -3.23 10.32
CA LYS A 39 -11.23 -3.75 11.38
C LYS A 39 -10.66 -5.01 12.06
N ASN A 40 -9.70 -5.68 11.45
CA ASN A 40 -9.12 -6.91 11.97
C ASN A 40 -8.05 -6.62 13.03
N SER A 41 -8.33 -6.97 14.29
CA SER A 41 -7.40 -6.77 15.43
C SER A 41 -6.08 -7.53 15.29
N MET A 42 -6.04 -8.61 14.50
CA MET A 42 -4.80 -9.33 14.19
C MET A 42 -3.92 -8.63 13.16
N ALA A 43 -4.45 -7.64 12.42
CA ALA A 43 -3.73 -6.97 11.35
C ALA A 43 -3.57 -5.45 11.56
N ASN A 44 -4.49 -4.80 12.26
CA ASN A 44 -4.52 -3.35 12.43
C ASN A 44 -3.67 -2.84 13.61
N TYR A 45 -2.98 -3.74 14.33
CA TYR A 45 -2.14 -3.45 15.48
C TYR A 45 -2.85 -2.86 16.71
N SER A 46 -4.18 -2.92 16.80
CA SER A 46 -4.95 -2.33 17.92
C SER A 46 -4.58 -2.91 19.29
N THR A 47 -3.92 -4.06 19.32
CA THR A 47 -3.46 -4.75 20.54
C THR A 47 -2.05 -4.37 20.98
N ASN A 48 -1.31 -3.56 20.20
CA ASN A 48 0.05 -3.14 20.54
C ASN A 48 0.03 -1.95 21.51
N PRO A 49 0.54 -2.10 22.75
CA PRO A 49 0.46 -1.06 23.78
C PRO A 49 1.41 0.12 23.56
N VAL A 50 2.40 -0.01 22.67
CA VAL A 50 3.39 1.03 22.39
C VAL A 50 2.85 2.09 21.42
N MET A 51 1.79 1.77 20.66
CA MET A 51 1.24 2.67 19.65
C MET A 51 0.04 3.48 20.16
N ASP A 52 0.13 4.81 20.07
CA ASP A 52 -0.99 5.71 20.40
C ASP A 52 -1.86 6.00 19.16
N PHE A 53 -2.95 5.24 19.02
CA PHE A 53 -3.88 5.40 17.92
C PHE A 53 -4.85 6.58 18.05
N LYS A 54 -4.82 7.33 19.15
CA LYS A 54 -5.52 8.63 19.24
C LYS A 54 -4.80 9.69 18.40
N ILE A 55 -3.49 9.58 18.24
CA ILE A 55 -2.69 10.46 17.36
C ILE A 55 -2.90 10.04 15.91
N SER A 56 -2.66 8.77 15.59
CA SER A 56 -2.91 8.24 14.24
C SER A 56 -3.10 6.73 14.27
N PRO A 57 -4.17 6.19 13.65
CA PRO A 57 -4.33 4.75 13.53
C PRO A 57 -3.27 4.16 12.58
N PHE A 58 -2.78 2.95 12.87
CA PHE A 58 -1.82 2.24 12.01
C PHE A 58 -2.35 2.10 10.57
N MET A 59 -3.58 1.59 10.43
CA MET A 59 -4.31 1.54 9.17
C MET A 59 -4.97 2.91 8.89
N ARG A 60 -4.18 3.88 8.42
CA ARG A 60 -4.61 5.29 8.27
C ARG A 60 -5.61 5.55 7.15
N LYS A 61 -5.15 5.63 5.89
CA LYS A 61 -5.97 5.95 4.70
C LYS A 61 -5.97 4.89 3.60
N GLY A 62 -4.90 4.11 3.43
CA GLY A 62 -4.85 3.03 2.43
C GLY A 62 -4.95 3.48 0.96
N LYS A 63 -4.51 4.69 0.63
CA LYS A 63 -4.65 5.28 -0.72
C LYS A 63 -3.31 5.80 -1.26
N VAL A 64 -3.15 5.69 -2.58
CA VAL A 64 -2.04 6.31 -3.30
C VAL A 64 -2.38 7.76 -3.63
N GLY A 65 -1.39 8.64 -3.57
CA GLY A 65 -1.55 10.06 -3.89
C GLY A 65 -1.85 10.99 -2.71
N ASP A 66 -1.96 10.48 -1.47
CA ASP A 66 -2.24 11.33 -0.30
C ASP A 66 -1.16 12.39 -0.05
N TRP A 67 0.05 12.23 -0.60
CA TRP A 67 1.13 13.23 -0.54
C TRP A 67 0.67 14.62 -1.03
N LYS A 68 -0.25 14.69 -1.99
CA LYS A 68 -0.82 15.95 -2.49
C LYS A 68 -1.57 16.75 -1.42
N ASN A 69 -2.01 16.09 -0.35
CA ASN A 69 -2.67 16.75 0.79
C ASN A 69 -1.69 17.25 1.86
N HIS A 70 -0.39 16.94 1.73
CA HIS A 70 0.63 17.28 2.73
C HIS A 70 1.72 18.20 2.18
N PHE A 71 2.06 18.06 0.90
CA PHE A 71 3.10 18.86 0.26
C PHE A 71 2.53 20.19 -0.23
N THR A 72 3.22 21.28 0.09
CA THR A 72 3.07 22.52 -0.68
C THR A 72 3.71 22.37 -2.06
N VAL A 73 3.37 23.27 -2.99
CA VAL A 73 3.97 23.27 -4.33
C VAL A 73 5.51 23.34 -4.25
N ALA A 74 6.04 24.28 -3.46
CA ALA A 74 7.49 24.45 -3.28
C ALA A 74 8.16 23.20 -2.69
N GLN A 75 7.53 22.53 -1.72
CA GLN A 75 8.06 21.27 -1.17
C GLN A 75 8.05 20.15 -2.21
N SER A 76 7.02 20.08 -3.05
CA SER A 76 6.92 19.08 -4.12
C SER A 76 8.02 19.29 -5.16
N GLU A 77 8.22 20.52 -5.62
CA GLU A 77 9.27 20.86 -6.59
C GLU A 77 10.67 20.52 -6.04
N GLN A 78 10.94 20.91 -4.79
CA GLN A 78 12.21 20.59 -4.13
C GLN A 78 12.43 19.07 -4.02
N PHE A 79 11.38 18.31 -3.67
CA PHE A 79 11.45 16.86 -3.57
C PHE A 79 11.68 16.21 -4.93
N ASP A 80 10.99 16.66 -5.97
CA ASP A 80 11.10 16.09 -7.32
C ASP A 80 12.50 16.28 -7.91
N GLU A 81 13.14 17.43 -7.66
CA GLU A 81 14.53 17.68 -8.05
C GLU A 81 15.53 16.73 -7.38
N ASP A 82 15.41 16.55 -6.06
CA ASP A 82 16.27 15.64 -5.29
C ASP A 82 16.03 14.18 -5.68
N TYR A 83 14.76 13.77 -5.83
CA TYR A 83 14.37 12.43 -6.26
C TYR A 83 14.95 12.10 -7.63
N LYS A 84 14.87 13.02 -8.59
CA LYS A 84 15.42 12.83 -9.95
C LYS A 84 16.92 12.53 -9.90
N LYS A 85 17.69 13.28 -9.11
CA LYS A 85 19.14 13.08 -8.95
C LYS A 85 19.46 11.72 -8.31
N LYS A 86 18.73 11.36 -7.26
CA LYS A 86 18.94 10.10 -6.52
C LYS A 86 18.56 8.85 -7.32
N MET A 87 17.62 8.98 -8.27
CA MET A 87 17.08 7.86 -9.04
C MET A 87 17.60 7.77 -10.49
N GLU A 88 18.48 8.70 -10.90
CA GLU A 88 18.93 8.90 -12.29
C GLU A 88 19.49 7.63 -12.94
N ASN A 89 20.26 6.84 -12.18
CA ASN A 89 20.95 5.64 -12.68
C ASN A 89 20.18 4.34 -12.41
N THR A 90 18.85 4.42 -12.25
CA THR A 90 17.99 3.26 -12.02
C THR A 90 16.99 3.07 -13.17
N GLN A 91 16.69 1.81 -13.48
CA GLN A 91 15.57 1.47 -14.35
C GLN A 91 14.23 1.42 -13.60
N LEU A 92 14.25 1.67 -12.28
CA LEU A 92 13.06 1.63 -11.45
C LEU A 92 12.12 2.78 -11.82
N ARG A 93 10.82 2.47 -11.85
CA ARG A 93 9.75 3.41 -12.15
C ARG A 93 8.65 3.26 -11.10
N PHE A 94 8.25 4.37 -10.52
CA PHE A 94 7.19 4.45 -9.53
C PHE A 94 6.07 5.35 -10.02
N ARG A 95 4.83 5.04 -9.63
CA ARG A 95 3.68 5.91 -9.86
C ARG A 95 3.28 6.57 -8.55
N THR A 96 3.12 7.88 -8.57
CA THR A 96 2.73 8.67 -7.38
C THR A 96 1.22 8.86 -7.27
N THR A 97 0.48 8.40 -8.27
CA THR A 97 -0.98 8.31 -8.35
C THR A 97 -1.37 6.97 -8.96
N ILE A 98 -2.60 6.53 -8.71
CA ILE A 98 -3.23 5.39 -9.40
C ILE A 98 -4.33 5.95 -10.29
#